data_AF-A0A7S3YNY4-F1
#
_entry.id   AF-A0A7S3YNY4-F1
#
_cell.length_a   1.000
_cell.length_b   1.000
_cell.length_c   1.000
_cell.angle_alpha   90.00
_cell.angle_beta   90.00
_cell.angle_gamma   90.00
#
_symmetry.space_group_name_H-M   'P 1'
#
loop_
_entity.id
_entity.type
_entity.pdbx_description
1 polymer ?
#
loop_
_entity_poly.entity_id
_entity_poly.type
_entity_poly.pdbx_seq_one_letter_code
_entity_poly.pdbx_strand_id
1 'polypeptide(L)'
;SQSSRVILKEKGMEEALAASLADQAREEEKLLSLAVAHSLAEKKRAERQRIQDMARNSLVPPSCSHANPDYEMSLAVAMSIEDLKQQQQQRRPSSSKPCKRSCEQLSKDAKKGTLSSSSSSSSSQQPSWTCRRCLLDNPGTAKACEACESTRWCLPLPDLRFGVELELYMPRSRRWKPSRLAEVLSAVGIPCQHEGYTKKITKHWKIVSDASIRPSMHGDLCFELVSPILHAEAGMDEVRKVMELAGSWLGVEANKSTGFHVHVDGSNLSVEHIRKIASCFIKYESALDAIVGHHTREGTNNLYAKSNRGAFGTLSCRQSMERIFACRKLRNVIETVNPGMERRYKLNLTPLLRQSPTLEFRHHRGTISPDRACAWVRVLLHFVHNACAKPRPRWFPDHGPMCTRATELAHFFGEEIHDEVL
;
A
#
# COMPACT_ATOMS: atom_id res chain seq x y z
N SER A 1 -62.52 13.74 14.51
CA SER A 1 -62.85 14.60 15.66
C SER A 1 -61.83 15.74 15.75
N GLN A 2 -61.94 16.67 16.71
CA GLN A 2 -60.87 17.67 16.95
C GLN A 2 -59.55 16.99 17.38
N SER A 3 -59.63 15.95 18.24
CA SER A 3 -58.48 15.14 18.68
C SER A 3 -57.62 14.62 17.52
N SER A 4 -58.22 14.14 16.43
CA SER A 4 -57.48 13.67 15.25
C SER A 4 -56.58 14.74 14.60
N ARG A 5 -56.93 16.03 14.73
CA ARG A 5 -56.11 17.15 14.22
C ARG A 5 -55.00 17.58 15.18
N VAL A 6 -55.11 17.24 16.48
CA VAL A 6 -54.06 17.50 17.48
C VAL A 6 -52.92 16.49 17.29
N ILE A 7 -53.26 15.19 17.24
CA ILE A 7 -52.30 14.09 17.07
C ILE A 7 -51.46 14.23 15.79
N LEU A 8 -52.06 14.69 14.69
CA LEU A 8 -51.34 14.96 13.44
C LEU A 8 -50.39 16.17 13.54
N LYS A 9 -50.70 17.15 14.39
CA LYS A 9 -49.83 18.30 14.66
C LYS A 9 -48.65 17.93 15.54
N GLU A 10 -48.89 17.10 16.56
CA GLU A 10 -47.85 16.60 17.48
C GLU A 10 -46.82 15.76 16.72
N LYS A 11 -47.26 14.80 15.89
CA LYS A 11 -46.35 14.02 15.04
C LYS A 11 -45.51 14.87 14.09
N GLY A 12 -46.11 15.87 13.43
CA GLY A 12 -45.36 16.79 12.56
C GLY A 12 -44.32 17.63 13.31
N MET A 13 -44.53 17.88 14.61
CA MET A 13 -43.52 18.50 15.49
C MET A 13 -42.41 17.52 15.87
N GLU A 14 -42.73 16.26 16.20
CA GLU A 14 -41.73 15.23 16.50
C GLU A 14 -40.82 14.95 15.30
N GLU A 15 -41.39 14.82 14.10
CA GLU A 15 -40.65 14.61 12.85
C GLU A 15 -39.73 15.79 12.51
N ALA A 16 -40.21 17.03 12.69
CA ALA A 16 -39.40 18.24 12.50
C ALA A 16 -38.25 18.37 13.53
N LEU A 17 -38.49 18.01 14.79
CA LEU A 17 -37.47 18.00 15.83
C LEU A 17 -36.40 16.93 15.56
N ALA A 18 -36.81 15.72 15.15
CA ALA A 18 -35.90 14.65 14.78
C ALA A 18 -35.02 15.00 13.57
N ALA A 19 -35.59 15.68 12.56
CA ALA A 19 -34.83 16.19 11.42
C ALA A 19 -33.78 17.24 11.85
N SER A 20 -34.17 18.21 12.69
CA SER A 20 -33.28 19.26 13.22
C SER A 20 -32.10 18.68 14.01
N LEU A 21 -32.36 17.72 14.91
CA LEU A 21 -31.31 17.03 15.66
C LEU A 21 -30.36 16.23 14.74
N ALA A 22 -30.88 15.65 13.66
CA ALA A 22 -30.06 14.93 12.69
C ALA A 22 -29.17 15.87 11.84
N ASP A 23 -29.61 17.11 11.55
CA ASP A 23 -28.75 18.12 10.91
C ASP A 23 -27.70 18.68 11.87
N GLN A 24 -28.04 18.88 13.15
CA GLN A 24 -27.04 19.26 14.17
C GLN A 24 -25.94 18.21 14.28
N ALA A 25 -26.29 16.92 14.36
CA ALA A 25 -25.31 15.83 14.39
C ALA A 25 -24.41 15.77 13.14
N ARG A 26 -24.97 16.04 11.94
CA ARG A 26 -24.19 16.15 10.69
C ARG A 26 -23.19 17.31 10.70
N GLU A 27 -23.54 18.44 11.30
CA GLU A 27 -22.64 19.59 11.39
C GLU A 27 -21.56 19.39 12.46
N GLU A 28 -21.89 18.76 13.60
CA GLU A 28 -20.90 18.34 14.59
C GLU A 28 -19.89 17.33 14.01
N GLU A 29 -20.33 16.37 13.19
CA GLU A 29 -19.44 15.42 12.49
C GLU A 29 -18.48 16.14 11.54
N LYS A 30 -18.95 17.12 10.76
CA LYS A 30 -18.08 17.97 9.92
C LYS A 30 -17.08 18.76 10.75
N LEU A 31 -17.51 19.38 11.84
CA LEU A 31 -16.65 20.21 12.70
C LEU A 31 -15.56 19.35 13.37
N LEU A 32 -15.89 18.14 13.83
CA LEU A 32 -14.93 17.15 14.29
C LEU A 32 -13.95 16.73 13.20
N SER A 33 -14.45 16.44 11.98
CA SER A 33 -13.62 16.09 10.83
C SER A 33 -12.65 17.21 10.44
N LEU A 34 -13.10 18.47 10.44
CA LEU A 34 -12.29 19.67 10.20
C LEU A 34 -11.24 19.90 11.29
N ALA A 35 -11.61 19.76 12.57
CA ALA A 35 -10.67 19.87 13.69
C ALA A 35 -9.59 18.78 13.65
N VAL A 36 -9.98 17.55 13.28
CA VAL A 36 -9.05 16.44 13.01
C VAL A 36 -8.13 16.79 11.84
N ALA A 37 -8.65 17.27 10.71
CA ALA A 37 -7.85 17.66 9.55
C ALA A 37 -6.84 18.78 9.89
N HIS A 38 -7.25 19.78 10.67
CA HIS A 38 -6.38 20.89 11.09
C HIS A 38 -5.20 20.42 11.94
N SER A 39 -5.47 19.65 13.01
CA SER A 39 -4.41 19.13 13.90
C SER A 39 -3.54 18.07 13.21
N LEU A 40 -4.06 17.35 12.19
CA LEU A 40 -3.24 16.56 11.27
C LEU A 40 -2.27 17.44 10.47
N ALA A 41 -2.73 18.56 9.92
CA ALA A 41 -1.89 19.50 9.18
C ALA A 41 -0.83 20.16 10.08
N GLU A 42 -1.19 20.55 11.30
CA GLU A 42 -0.25 21.13 12.28
C GLU A 42 0.82 20.13 12.72
N LYS A 43 0.45 18.88 13.06
CA LYS A 43 1.43 17.82 13.35
C LYS A 43 2.34 17.54 12.15
N LYS A 44 1.77 17.49 10.93
CA LYS A 44 2.54 17.29 9.69
C LYS A 44 3.46 18.49 9.37
N ARG A 45 3.14 19.72 9.80
CA ARG A 45 4.05 20.88 9.77
C ARG A 45 5.16 20.76 10.81
N ALA A 46 4.83 20.46 12.06
CA ALA A 46 5.79 20.34 13.16
C ALA A 46 6.83 19.23 12.91
N GLU A 47 6.44 18.08 12.34
CA GLU A 47 7.39 17.01 12.02
C GLU A 47 8.26 17.37 10.80
N ARG A 48 7.74 18.10 9.79
CA ARG A 48 8.56 18.66 8.70
C ARG A 48 9.60 19.65 9.22
N GLN A 49 9.20 20.53 10.14
CA GLN A 49 10.10 21.46 10.83
C GLN A 49 11.23 20.69 11.54
N ARG A 50 10.87 19.70 12.36
CA ARG A 50 11.81 18.81 13.07
C ARG A 50 12.80 18.13 12.13
N ILE A 51 12.34 17.59 10.99
CA ILE A 51 13.19 16.92 10.00
C ILE A 51 14.14 17.94 9.32
N GLN A 52 13.68 19.16 9.02
CA GLN A 52 14.52 20.22 8.46
C GLN A 52 15.58 20.70 9.46
N ASP A 53 15.23 20.84 10.73
CA ASP A 53 16.17 21.27 11.77
C ASP A 53 17.19 20.16 12.11
N MET A 54 16.79 18.88 12.07
CA MET A 54 17.72 17.75 12.11
C MET A 54 18.68 17.76 10.91
N ALA A 55 18.16 17.97 9.69
CA ALA A 55 19.00 18.03 8.48
C ALA A 55 19.99 19.22 8.51
N ARG A 56 19.60 20.38 9.05
CA ARG A 56 20.50 21.52 9.29
C ARG A 56 21.59 21.21 10.31
N ASN A 57 21.23 20.60 11.43
CA ASN A 57 22.18 20.29 12.50
C ASN A 57 23.19 19.19 12.11
N SER A 58 22.85 18.32 11.16
CA SER A 58 23.78 17.34 10.56
C SER A 58 24.80 17.94 9.58
N LEU A 59 24.79 19.25 9.31
CA LEU A 59 25.79 19.92 8.47
C LEU A 59 27.04 20.39 9.25
N VAL A 60 27.14 20.11 10.55
CA VAL A 60 28.39 20.27 11.31
C VAL A 60 29.30 19.07 11.02
N PRO A 61 30.49 19.26 10.41
CA PRO A 61 31.36 18.14 10.07
C PRO A 61 31.94 17.51 11.35
N PRO A 62 31.83 16.18 11.54
CA PRO A 62 32.41 15.51 12.70
C PRO A 62 33.94 15.50 12.59
N SER A 63 34.62 16.08 13.58
CA SER A 63 36.07 15.95 13.75
C SER A 63 36.48 14.47 13.90
N CYS A 64 37.52 14.06 13.18
CA CYS A 64 37.88 12.66 13.00
C CYS A 64 38.08 11.86 14.31
N SER A 65 37.38 10.74 14.45
CA SER A 65 38.02 9.43 14.68
C SER A 65 37.01 8.28 14.53
N HIS A 66 37.52 7.08 14.27
CA HIS A 66 36.79 5.80 14.14
C HIS A 66 35.93 5.67 12.86
N ALA A 67 36.47 4.99 11.84
CA ALA A 67 35.75 4.65 10.62
C ALA A 67 34.76 3.48 10.86
N ASN A 68 33.59 3.55 10.24
CA ASN A 68 32.61 2.46 10.20
C ASN A 68 32.41 1.99 8.74
N PRO A 69 32.73 0.73 8.38
CA PRO A 69 32.65 0.24 7.00
C PRO A 69 31.29 0.39 6.31
N ASP A 70 30.19 0.39 7.07
CA ASP A 70 28.83 0.55 6.54
C ASP A 70 28.59 1.90 5.82
N TYR A 71 29.38 2.93 6.15
CA TYR A 71 29.24 4.27 5.56
C TYR A 71 29.90 4.39 4.19
N GLU A 72 31.05 3.75 3.97
CA GLU A 72 31.72 3.77 2.65
C GLU A 72 30.92 3.01 1.59
N MET A 73 30.33 1.87 1.96
CA MET A 73 29.53 1.08 1.02
C MET A 73 28.21 1.78 0.62
N SER A 74 27.62 2.57 1.52
CA SER A 74 26.43 3.37 1.20
C SER A 74 26.75 4.62 0.37
N LEU A 75 27.91 5.26 0.59
CA LEU A 75 28.45 6.31 -0.29
C LEU A 75 28.79 5.78 -1.69
N ALA A 76 29.43 4.62 -1.80
CA ALA A 76 29.78 4.01 -3.09
C ALA A 76 28.54 3.71 -3.96
N VAL A 77 27.45 3.24 -3.35
CA VAL A 77 26.16 3.04 -4.05
C VAL A 77 25.56 4.37 -4.49
N ALA A 78 25.60 5.42 -3.65
CA ALA A 78 25.11 6.74 -4.02
C ALA A 78 25.89 7.36 -5.19
N MET A 79 27.23 7.29 -5.17
CA MET A 79 28.08 7.78 -6.26
C MET A 79 27.80 7.04 -7.58
N SER A 80 27.66 5.72 -7.54
CA SER A 80 27.34 4.90 -8.73
C SER A 80 25.96 5.24 -9.34
N ILE A 81 24.98 5.64 -8.52
CA ILE A 81 23.69 6.15 -8.99
C ILE A 81 23.83 7.53 -9.66
N GLU A 82 24.70 8.40 -9.15
CA GLU A 82 24.99 9.72 -9.75
C GLU A 82 25.72 9.58 -11.10
N ASP A 83 26.68 8.65 -11.22
CA ASP A 83 27.37 8.34 -12.48
C ASP A 83 26.40 7.79 -13.54
N LEU A 84 25.46 6.93 -13.15
CA LEU A 84 24.43 6.41 -14.06
C LEU A 84 23.52 7.53 -14.61
N LYS A 85 23.15 8.52 -13.78
CA LYS A 85 22.39 9.70 -14.25
C LYS A 85 23.20 10.52 -15.27
N GLN A 86 24.49 10.74 -15.02
CA GLN A 86 25.37 11.48 -15.94
C GLN A 86 25.54 10.75 -17.28
N GLN A 87 25.75 9.43 -17.28
CA GLN A 87 25.84 8.64 -18.51
C GLN A 87 24.54 8.65 -19.33
N GLN A 88 23.36 8.74 -18.69
CA GLN A 88 22.09 8.89 -19.40
C GLN A 88 21.92 10.28 -20.04
N GLN A 89 22.34 11.35 -19.36
CA GLN A 89 22.27 12.71 -19.93
C GLN A 89 23.19 12.89 -21.16
N GLN A 90 24.33 12.20 -21.20
CA GLN A 90 25.27 12.25 -22.33
C GLN A 90 24.79 11.50 -23.59
N ARG A 91 23.70 10.71 -23.53
CA ARG A 91 23.18 9.91 -24.65
C ARG A 91 22.05 10.58 -25.45
N ARG A 92 21.99 11.92 -25.50
CA ARG A 92 21.12 12.65 -26.44
C ARG A 92 21.84 12.86 -27.79
N PRO A 93 21.31 12.39 -28.93
CA PRO A 93 21.92 12.64 -30.24
C PRO A 93 21.79 14.12 -30.63
N SER A 94 22.86 14.69 -31.20
CA SER A 94 22.95 16.08 -31.62
C SER A 94 22.07 16.38 -32.84
N SER A 95 21.30 17.47 -32.79
CA SER A 95 20.52 17.95 -33.93
C SER A 95 21.39 18.57 -35.02
N SER A 96 21.13 18.20 -36.28
CA SER A 96 21.73 18.81 -37.46
C SER A 96 21.06 20.15 -37.79
N LYS A 97 21.82 21.08 -38.40
CA LYS A 97 21.36 22.45 -38.71
C LYS A 97 20.44 22.52 -39.94
N PRO A 98 19.51 23.50 -40.01
CA PRO A 98 18.55 23.62 -41.09
C PRO A 98 19.14 24.22 -42.38
N CYS A 99 18.51 23.94 -43.53
CA CYS A 99 18.77 24.58 -44.81
C CYS A 99 17.51 25.33 -45.31
N LYS A 100 17.68 26.45 -46.01
CA LYS A 100 16.59 27.30 -46.53
C LYS A 100 16.30 27.03 -48.01
N ARG A 101 15.02 26.92 -48.38
CA ARG A 101 14.39 27.34 -49.66
C ARG A 101 12.88 27.05 -49.54
N SER A 102 12.03 28.07 -49.37
CA SER A 102 11.51 29.03 -50.37
C SER A 102 10.29 28.53 -51.14
N CYS A 103 9.11 29.05 -50.79
CA CYS A 103 8.09 29.41 -51.75
C CYS A 103 7.35 30.64 -51.22
N GLU A 104 6.68 31.39 -52.08
CA GLU A 104 6.17 32.73 -51.80
C GLU A 104 4.64 32.80 -51.80
N GLN A 105 4.10 33.96 -51.40
CA GLN A 105 2.84 34.56 -51.85
C GLN A 105 1.57 33.69 -51.83
N LEU A 106 0.60 34.10 -51.00
CA LEU A 106 -0.55 34.89 -51.49
C LEU A 106 -1.23 35.62 -50.31
N SER A 107 -2.24 36.45 -50.57
CA SER A 107 -2.58 37.60 -49.70
C SER A 107 -4.05 38.02 -49.73
N LYS A 108 -4.51 38.67 -48.65
CA LYS A 108 -5.74 39.52 -48.56
C LYS A 108 -7.06 38.73 -48.68
N ASP A 109 -8.22 39.18 -48.18
CA ASP A 109 -8.63 40.23 -47.22
C ASP A 109 -9.96 39.73 -46.56
N ALA A 110 -10.79 40.40 -45.74
CA ALA A 110 -10.99 41.82 -45.44
C ALA A 110 -11.48 42.03 -43.96
N LYS A 111 -12.61 42.75 -43.75
CA LYS A 111 -13.24 43.03 -42.44
C LYS A 111 -14.77 42.84 -42.51
N LYS A 112 -15.37 42.30 -41.43
CA LYS A 112 -16.57 42.82 -40.72
C LYS A 112 -16.95 41.85 -39.59
N GLY A 113 -17.62 42.35 -38.54
CA GLY A 113 -18.15 41.52 -37.45
C GLY A 113 -19.52 42.03 -36.98
N THR A 114 -20.20 41.23 -36.16
CA THR A 114 -21.43 41.56 -35.40
C THR A 114 -21.48 40.69 -34.14
N LEU A 115 -22.33 41.03 -33.16
CA LEU A 115 -22.35 40.49 -31.80
C LEU A 115 -22.82 39.03 -31.66
N SER A 116 -22.27 38.39 -30.62
CA SER A 116 -22.90 37.42 -29.71
C SER A 116 -23.90 36.37 -30.24
N SER A 117 -23.48 35.11 -30.16
CA SER A 117 -24.34 34.07 -29.57
C SER A 117 -23.48 33.14 -28.69
N SER A 118 -23.99 32.77 -27.51
CA SER A 118 -23.28 31.96 -26.54
C SER A 118 -23.45 30.46 -26.85
N SER A 119 -22.54 29.89 -27.64
CA SER A 119 -22.40 28.44 -27.73
C SER A 119 -21.57 27.93 -26.55
N SER A 120 -22.12 26.98 -25.81
CA SER A 120 -21.44 26.31 -24.70
C SER A 120 -20.31 25.44 -25.23
N SER A 121 -19.08 25.97 -25.23
CA SER A 121 -17.89 25.19 -25.50
C SER A 121 -17.77 24.06 -24.48
N SER A 122 -18.00 22.83 -24.92
CA SER A 122 -17.66 21.62 -24.17
C SER A 122 -16.15 21.56 -24.00
N SER A 123 -15.65 22.18 -22.93
CA SER A 123 -14.25 22.07 -22.55
C SER A 123 -13.91 20.60 -22.42
N SER A 124 -13.02 20.13 -23.30
CA SER A 124 -12.44 18.80 -23.20
C SER A 124 -11.57 18.81 -21.95
N GLN A 125 -12.17 18.40 -20.83
CA GLN A 125 -11.48 18.25 -19.55
C GLN A 125 -10.28 17.33 -19.80
N GLN A 126 -9.09 17.93 -19.79
CA GLN A 126 -7.85 17.17 -19.80
C GLN A 126 -7.93 16.21 -18.62
N PRO A 127 -7.58 14.93 -18.79
CA PRO A 127 -7.60 13.99 -17.68
C PRO A 127 -6.77 14.58 -16.54
N SER A 128 -7.25 14.44 -15.31
CA SER A 128 -6.59 14.95 -14.10
C SER A 128 -6.51 13.83 -13.05
N TRP A 129 -5.78 14.07 -11.97
CA TRP A 129 -5.77 13.17 -10.82
C TRP A 129 -5.58 13.93 -9.51
N THR A 130 -6.44 13.64 -8.55
CA THR A 130 -6.37 14.18 -7.19
C THR A 130 -5.24 13.49 -6.42
N CYS A 131 -4.33 14.27 -5.85
CA CYS A 131 -3.24 13.76 -5.04
C CYS A 131 -3.75 13.19 -3.72
N ARG A 132 -3.64 11.87 -3.52
CA ARG A 132 -4.05 11.19 -2.27
C ARG A 132 -3.25 11.60 -1.01
N ARG A 133 -2.22 12.46 -1.12
CA ARG A 133 -1.38 12.96 -0.01
C ARG A 133 -1.70 14.40 0.43
N CYS A 134 -2.20 15.25 -0.47
CA CYS A 134 -2.51 16.67 -0.18
C CYS A 134 -3.80 17.22 -0.83
N LEU A 135 -4.53 16.38 -1.57
CA LEU A 135 -5.80 16.68 -2.26
C LEU A 135 -5.72 17.73 -3.38
N LEU A 136 -4.53 18.19 -3.79
CA LEU A 136 -4.37 18.96 -5.02
C LEU A 136 -4.72 18.10 -6.25
N ASP A 137 -5.55 18.62 -7.14
CA ASP A 137 -5.73 18.07 -8.50
C ASP A 137 -4.57 18.46 -9.41
N ASN A 138 -4.00 17.46 -10.10
CA ASN A 138 -2.82 17.61 -10.94
C ASN A 138 -3.17 17.22 -12.38
N PRO A 139 -2.43 17.74 -13.39
CA PRO A 139 -2.60 17.32 -14.78
C PRO A 139 -2.41 15.81 -14.96
N GLY A 140 -3.18 15.20 -15.86
CA GLY A 140 -3.12 13.76 -16.19
C GLY A 140 -1.85 13.33 -16.92
N THR A 141 -0.95 14.27 -17.23
CA THR A 141 0.42 14.04 -17.70
C THR A 141 1.45 14.09 -16.57
N ALA A 142 1.11 14.63 -15.39
CA ALA A 142 2.00 14.73 -14.25
C ALA A 142 2.19 13.36 -13.57
N LYS A 143 3.45 12.92 -13.47
CA LYS A 143 3.85 11.69 -12.75
C LYS A 143 3.95 11.85 -11.23
N ALA A 144 3.96 13.09 -10.73
CA ALA A 144 4.04 13.40 -9.31
C ALA A 144 3.20 14.67 -9.00
N CYS A 145 2.80 14.84 -7.74
CA CYS A 145 1.97 15.96 -7.31
C CYS A 145 2.76 17.26 -7.21
N GLU A 146 2.25 18.33 -7.81
CA GLU A 146 2.94 19.62 -7.92
C GLU A 146 3.16 20.31 -6.56
N ALA A 147 2.31 20.06 -5.55
CA ALA A 147 2.42 20.67 -4.22
C ALA A 147 3.08 19.78 -3.15
N CYS A 148 3.34 18.49 -3.41
CA CYS A 148 3.90 17.61 -2.38
C CYS A 148 4.75 16.44 -2.88
N GLU A 149 5.07 16.41 -4.17
CA GLU A 149 5.99 15.48 -4.84
C GLU A 149 5.64 13.99 -4.76
N SER A 150 4.50 13.63 -4.16
CA SER A 150 4.03 12.24 -4.15
C SER A 150 3.80 11.76 -5.57
N THR A 151 4.40 10.63 -5.93
CA THR A 151 4.15 9.94 -7.20
C THR A 151 2.65 9.73 -7.41
N ARG A 152 2.19 9.88 -8.64
CA ARG A 152 0.89 9.39 -9.06
C ARG A 152 0.97 7.87 -9.06
N TRP A 153 0.07 7.21 -8.35
CA TRP A 153 -0.23 5.81 -8.63
C TRP A 153 -1.06 5.76 -9.91
N CYS A 154 -0.40 5.47 -11.03
CA CYS A 154 -0.96 5.61 -12.37
C CYS A 154 -1.93 4.47 -12.72
N LEU A 155 -1.73 3.31 -12.10
CA LEU A 155 -2.48 2.09 -12.40
C LEU A 155 -3.65 1.86 -11.41
N PRO A 156 -4.83 1.45 -11.91
CA PRO A 156 -5.93 1.07 -11.04
C PRO A 156 -5.60 -0.22 -10.29
N LEU A 157 -5.99 -0.32 -9.02
CA LEU A 157 -5.93 -1.59 -8.30
C LEU A 157 -6.76 -2.68 -9.03
N PRO A 158 -6.27 -3.92 -9.10
CA PRO A 158 -7.07 -5.03 -9.62
C PRO A 158 -8.36 -5.24 -8.81
N ASP A 159 -9.41 -5.70 -9.49
CA ASP A 159 -10.71 -6.04 -8.90
C ASP A 159 -10.57 -7.32 -8.04
N LEU A 160 -10.03 -7.14 -6.83
CA LEU A 160 -9.68 -8.18 -5.88
C LEU A 160 -10.08 -7.76 -4.47
N ARG A 161 -10.73 -8.68 -3.76
CA ARG A 161 -11.00 -8.57 -2.33
C ARG A 161 -9.75 -8.90 -1.52
N PHE A 162 -9.54 -8.19 -0.42
CA PHE A 162 -8.42 -8.41 0.48
C PHE A 162 -8.77 -8.14 1.94
N GLY A 163 -7.86 -8.44 2.85
CA GLY A 163 -7.88 -7.99 4.23
C GLY A 163 -6.46 -7.81 4.75
N VAL A 164 -6.31 -7.09 5.85
CA VAL A 164 -5.00 -6.85 6.49
C VAL A 164 -5.02 -7.18 7.97
N GLU A 165 -3.89 -7.68 8.47
CA GLU A 165 -3.61 -7.86 9.90
C GLU A 165 -2.39 -6.99 10.26
N LEU A 166 -2.60 -6.00 11.12
CA LEU A 166 -1.57 -5.11 11.64
C LEU A 166 -1.19 -5.58 13.05
N GLU A 167 -0.08 -6.31 13.19
CA GLU A 167 0.49 -6.59 14.52
C GLU A 167 1.09 -5.29 15.08
N LEU A 168 0.69 -4.90 16.29
CA LEU A 168 0.98 -3.58 16.87
C LEU A 168 1.15 -3.67 18.41
N TYR A 169 1.68 -2.60 19.01
CA TYR A 169 1.61 -2.38 20.46
C TYR A 169 1.24 -0.93 20.80
N MET A 170 0.48 -0.74 21.87
CA MET A 170 0.26 0.58 22.47
C MET A 170 1.25 0.77 23.63
N PRO A 171 2.15 1.77 23.57
CA PRO A 171 3.08 2.06 24.65
C PRO A 171 2.36 2.39 25.96
N ARG A 172 2.86 1.86 27.09
CA ARG A 172 2.26 2.08 28.42
C ARG A 172 2.13 3.57 28.81
N SER A 173 2.99 4.42 28.23
CA SER A 173 2.99 5.87 28.40
C SER A 173 1.71 6.54 27.89
N ARG A 174 0.95 5.91 26.98
CA ARG A 174 -0.31 6.42 26.44
C ARG A 174 -1.46 6.39 27.46
N ARG A 175 -1.38 5.55 28.50
CA ARG A 175 -2.39 5.37 29.58
C ARG A 175 -3.80 4.92 29.16
N TRP A 176 -4.12 4.81 27.87
CA TRP A 176 -5.37 4.21 27.38
C TRP A 176 -5.27 2.68 27.21
N LYS A 177 -6.41 2.02 27.01
CA LYS A 177 -6.50 0.61 26.58
C LYS A 177 -6.75 0.54 25.06
N PRO A 178 -6.50 -0.60 24.39
CA PRO A 178 -6.83 -0.78 22.97
C PRO A 178 -8.31 -0.54 22.63
N SER A 179 -9.26 -0.67 23.56
CA SER A 179 -10.66 -0.25 23.34
C SER A 179 -10.78 1.20 22.86
N ARG A 180 -9.88 2.09 23.31
CA ARG A 180 -9.90 3.50 22.90
C ARG A 180 -9.62 3.70 21.41
N LEU A 181 -8.89 2.77 20.78
CA LEU A 181 -8.72 2.75 19.33
C LEU A 181 -10.03 2.34 18.63
N ALA A 182 -10.74 1.33 19.14
CA ALA A 182 -12.03 0.93 18.60
C ALA A 182 -13.11 2.03 18.75
N GLU A 183 -13.13 2.72 19.90
CA GLU A 183 -13.97 3.90 20.15
C GLU A 183 -13.68 5.02 19.14
N VAL A 184 -12.42 5.42 18.96
CA VAL A 184 -12.02 6.52 18.07
C VAL A 184 -12.24 6.19 16.59
N LEU A 185 -11.98 4.95 16.16
CA LEU A 185 -12.29 4.51 14.79
C LEU A 185 -13.80 4.58 14.52
N SER A 186 -14.61 4.06 15.45
CA SER A 186 -16.07 4.07 15.32
C SER A 186 -16.65 5.49 15.30
N ALA A 187 -16.09 6.39 16.12
CA ALA A 187 -16.49 7.81 16.17
C ALA A 187 -16.16 8.61 14.90
N VAL A 188 -15.32 8.09 14.00
CA VAL A 188 -15.06 8.69 12.67
C VAL A 188 -15.63 7.86 11.52
N GLY A 189 -16.64 7.02 11.81
CA GLY A 189 -17.36 6.23 10.80
C GLY A 189 -16.63 4.97 10.31
N ILE A 190 -15.61 4.47 11.03
CA ILE A 190 -14.99 3.16 10.77
C ILE A 190 -15.40 2.19 11.89
N PRO A 191 -16.44 1.35 11.71
CA PRO A 191 -16.90 0.44 12.76
C PRO A 191 -15.77 -0.44 13.28
N CYS A 192 -15.50 -0.39 14.59
CA CYS A 192 -14.45 -1.18 15.20
C CYS A 192 -14.84 -1.72 16.58
N GLN A 193 -14.41 -2.94 16.91
CA GLN A 193 -14.69 -3.62 18.18
C GLN A 193 -13.43 -4.27 18.77
N HIS A 194 -13.41 -4.48 20.09
CA HIS A 194 -12.33 -5.18 20.80
C HIS A 194 -12.85 -6.55 21.26
N GLU A 195 -12.42 -7.62 20.57
CA GLU A 195 -13.06 -8.95 20.66
C GLU A 195 -12.20 -10.01 21.38
N GLY A 196 -11.00 -9.66 21.86
CA GLY A 196 -10.05 -10.65 22.37
C GLY A 196 -9.57 -11.59 21.25
N TYR A 197 -9.12 -12.81 21.57
CA TYR A 197 -8.65 -13.75 20.54
C TYR A 197 -9.81 -14.36 19.72
N THR A 198 -9.91 -13.99 18.43
CA THR A 198 -10.95 -14.51 17.53
C THR A 198 -10.52 -14.56 16.07
N LYS A 199 -10.74 -15.72 15.43
CA LYS A 199 -10.47 -16.00 14.02
C LYS A 199 -11.73 -15.94 13.12
N LYS A 200 -12.83 -15.37 13.63
CA LYS A 200 -14.03 -15.06 12.83
C LYS A 200 -13.72 -13.91 11.87
N ILE A 201 -14.36 -13.91 10.70
CA ILE A 201 -14.39 -12.77 9.78
C ILE A 201 -15.56 -11.86 10.20
N THR A 202 -15.32 -10.56 10.22
CA THR A 202 -16.24 -9.52 10.69
C THR A 202 -16.62 -8.56 9.56
N LYS A 203 -17.69 -7.78 9.75
CA LYS A 203 -18.08 -6.66 8.86
C LYS A 203 -17.47 -5.32 9.30
N HIS A 204 -16.70 -5.35 10.37
CA HIS A 204 -16.09 -4.24 11.09
C HIS A 204 -14.64 -4.58 11.43
N TRP A 205 -13.81 -3.57 11.69
CA TRP A 205 -12.45 -3.78 12.16
C TRP A 205 -12.47 -4.38 13.57
N LYS A 206 -11.55 -5.29 13.87
CA LYS A 206 -11.45 -5.92 15.19
C LYS A 206 -10.05 -5.78 15.76
N ILE A 207 -9.99 -5.49 17.05
CA ILE A 207 -8.77 -5.55 17.86
C ILE A 207 -8.79 -6.91 18.56
N VAL A 208 -7.76 -7.72 18.29
CA VAL A 208 -7.63 -9.08 18.83
C VAL A 208 -6.27 -9.27 19.49
N SER A 209 -6.18 -10.19 20.45
CA SER A 209 -4.94 -10.47 21.18
C SER A 209 -4.11 -11.54 20.47
N ASP A 210 -2.86 -11.22 20.12
CA ASP A 210 -1.83 -12.22 19.78
C ASP A 210 -0.71 -12.25 20.83
N ALA A 211 -0.17 -13.46 21.04
CA ALA A 211 0.87 -13.75 22.01
C ALA A 211 2.28 -13.89 21.37
N SER A 212 2.41 -13.78 20.04
CA SER A 212 3.72 -13.76 19.36
C SER A 212 4.34 -12.36 19.32
N ILE A 213 3.51 -11.32 19.35
CA ILE A 213 3.93 -9.91 19.52
C ILE A 213 4.53 -9.71 20.92
N ARG A 214 5.84 -9.46 20.99
CA ARG A 214 6.49 -9.03 22.25
C ARG A 214 6.40 -7.51 22.41
N PRO A 215 6.11 -7.01 23.62
CA PRO A 215 6.10 -5.58 23.91
C PRO A 215 7.51 -4.97 23.78
N SER A 216 7.60 -3.65 23.61
CA SER A 216 8.88 -2.93 23.62
C SER A 216 9.36 -2.68 25.06
N MET A 217 8.43 -2.40 25.98
CA MET A 217 8.65 -2.20 27.42
C MET A 217 7.64 -2.99 28.25
N HIS A 218 8.00 -3.40 29.48
CA HIS A 218 7.07 -4.08 30.38
C HIS A 218 5.83 -3.22 30.66
N GLY A 219 4.64 -3.75 30.35
CA GLY A 219 3.35 -3.07 30.51
C GLY A 219 2.81 -2.40 29.24
N ASP A 220 3.53 -2.44 28.11
CA ASP A 220 2.93 -2.11 26.81
C ASP A 220 1.87 -3.14 26.42
N LEU A 221 0.85 -2.73 25.67
CA LEU A 221 -0.30 -3.56 25.32
C LEU A 221 -0.24 -3.99 23.85
N CYS A 222 0.14 -5.25 23.60
CA CYS A 222 0.20 -5.86 22.28
C CYS A 222 -1.19 -6.26 21.75
N PHE A 223 -1.42 -6.10 20.44
CA PHE A 223 -2.64 -6.56 19.75
C PHE A 223 -2.43 -6.65 18.24
N GLU A 224 -3.25 -7.45 17.57
CA GLU A 224 -3.50 -7.33 16.12
C GLU A 224 -4.71 -6.40 15.90
N LEU A 225 -4.60 -5.49 14.93
CA LEU A 225 -5.73 -4.76 14.37
C LEU A 225 -6.04 -5.35 12.99
N VAL A 226 -7.20 -6.00 12.88
CA VAL A 226 -7.58 -6.81 11.71
C VAL A 226 -8.78 -6.20 11.00
N SER A 227 -8.70 -6.09 9.67
CA SER A 227 -9.75 -5.49 8.85
C SER A 227 -10.96 -6.41 8.63
N PRO A 228 -12.13 -5.87 8.23
CA PRO A 228 -13.13 -6.64 7.49
C PRO A 228 -12.58 -7.04 6.10
N ILE A 229 -13.41 -7.65 5.25
CA ILE A 229 -13.07 -7.82 3.83
C ILE A 229 -13.17 -6.47 3.12
N LEU A 230 -12.03 -6.00 2.62
CA LEU A 230 -11.82 -4.75 1.90
C LEU A 230 -11.80 -4.98 0.38
N HIS A 231 -11.99 -3.91 -0.39
CA HIS A 231 -12.05 -3.98 -1.85
C HIS A 231 -11.48 -2.73 -2.55
N ALA A 232 -10.64 -2.95 -3.57
CA ALA A 232 -10.09 -1.92 -4.46
C ALA A 232 -9.57 -0.66 -3.72
N GLU A 233 -9.68 0.52 -4.35
CA GLU A 233 -9.19 1.79 -3.79
C GLU A 233 -9.94 2.22 -2.52
N ALA A 234 -11.25 1.94 -2.40
CA ALA A 234 -12.02 2.29 -1.20
C ALA A 234 -11.48 1.58 0.05
N GLY A 235 -11.14 0.29 -0.08
CA GLY A 235 -10.45 -0.46 0.96
C GLY A 235 -9.03 0.07 1.25
N MET A 236 -8.33 0.58 0.23
CA MET A 236 -7.01 1.17 0.36
C MET A 236 -7.04 2.48 1.16
N ASP A 237 -8.04 3.33 0.92
CA ASP A 237 -8.25 4.57 1.64
C ASP A 237 -8.69 4.34 3.09
N GLU A 238 -9.49 3.29 3.35
CA GLU A 238 -9.83 2.88 4.72
C GLU A 238 -8.59 2.41 5.50
N VAL A 239 -7.72 1.56 4.93
CA VAL A 239 -6.43 1.18 5.54
C VAL A 239 -5.60 2.42 5.86
N ARG A 240 -5.52 3.39 4.95
CA ARG A 240 -4.78 4.64 5.18
C ARG A 240 -5.34 5.41 6.39
N LYS A 241 -6.66 5.64 6.42
CA LYS A 241 -7.34 6.37 7.51
C LYS A 241 -7.16 5.67 8.86
N VAL A 242 -7.30 4.33 8.90
CA VAL A 242 -7.09 3.52 10.10
C VAL A 242 -5.65 3.65 10.62
N MET A 243 -4.64 3.57 9.73
CA MET A 243 -3.24 3.65 10.13
C MET A 243 -2.81 5.06 10.55
N GLU A 244 -3.32 6.13 9.91
CA GLU A 244 -3.09 7.50 10.38
C GLU A 244 -3.67 7.73 11.78
N LEU A 245 -4.85 7.18 12.08
CA LEU A 245 -5.48 7.30 13.41
C LEU A 245 -4.74 6.46 14.48
N ALA A 246 -4.37 5.22 14.17
CA ALA A 246 -3.60 4.38 15.09
C ALA A 246 -2.23 5.00 15.40
N GLY A 247 -1.46 5.39 14.38
CA GLY A 247 -0.11 5.93 14.52
C GLY A 247 -0.07 7.39 14.97
N SER A 248 -0.64 8.32 14.19
CA SER A 248 -0.43 9.77 14.38
C SER A 248 -1.33 10.42 15.44
N TRP A 249 -2.37 9.72 15.91
CA TRP A 249 -3.29 10.22 16.93
C TRP A 249 -3.18 9.49 18.25
N LEU A 250 -3.33 8.17 18.22
CA LEU A 250 -3.30 7.34 19.42
C LEU A 250 -1.89 6.89 19.79
N GLY A 251 -0.92 7.01 18.87
CA GLY A 251 0.48 6.72 19.14
C GLY A 251 0.74 5.25 19.43
N VAL A 252 0.04 4.39 18.68
CA VAL A 252 0.31 2.96 18.55
C VAL A 252 1.56 2.79 17.68
N GLU A 253 2.38 1.78 18.00
CA GLU A 253 3.72 1.58 17.43
C GLU A 253 3.93 0.14 16.95
N ALA A 254 5.01 -0.09 16.20
CA ALA A 254 5.41 -1.38 15.65
C ALA A 254 6.90 -1.64 15.93
N ASN A 255 7.28 -2.89 16.22
CA ASN A 255 8.64 -3.28 16.61
C ASN A 255 9.15 -4.54 15.87
N LYS A 256 10.34 -5.03 16.24
CA LYS A 256 10.98 -6.19 15.59
C LYS A 256 10.20 -7.52 15.70
N SER A 257 9.21 -7.61 16.58
CA SER A 257 8.29 -8.75 16.67
C SER A 257 7.21 -8.66 15.60
N THR A 258 6.61 -7.47 15.47
CA THR A 258 5.41 -7.24 14.67
C THR A 258 5.59 -7.57 13.18
N GLY A 259 4.57 -8.19 12.58
CA GLY A 259 4.33 -8.34 11.14
C GLY A 259 3.27 -7.38 10.58
N PHE A 260 3.18 -7.35 9.26
CA PHE A 260 2.04 -6.80 8.53
C PHE A 260 1.60 -7.87 7.53
N HIS A 261 0.44 -8.49 7.76
CA HIS A 261 -0.08 -9.53 6.89
C HIS A 261 -1.12 -8.98 5.94
N VAL A 262 -1.12 -9.50 4.72
CA VAL A 262 -2.12 -9.19 3.69
C VAL A 262 -2.74 -10.49 3.23
N HIS A 263 -4.06 -10.61 3.38
CA HIS A 263 -4.85 -11.71 2.85
C HIS A 263 -5.46 -11.29 1.52
N VAL A 264 -5.11 -11.96 0.42
CA VAL A 264 -5.80 -11.79 -0.87
C VAL A 264 -6.81 -12.91 -1.04
N ASP A 265 -8.01 -12.59 -1.53
CA ASP A 265 -9.10 -13.54 -1.70
C ASP A 265 -8.73 -14.72 -2.62
N GLY A 266 -9.03 -15.94 -2.15
CA GLY A 266 -8.75 -17.19 -2.84
C GLY A 266 -9.99 -17.90 -3.39
N SER A 267 -11.21 -17.40 -3.17
CA SER A 267 -12.44 -18.19 -3.44
C SER A 267 -12.61 -18.62 -4.90
N ASN A 268 -12.10 -17.82 -5.83
CA ASN A 268 -12.27 -18.01 -7.27
C ASN A 268 -10.99 -18.53 -7.96
N LEU A 269 -10.02 -19.05 -7.18
CA LEU A 269 -8.73 -19.49 -7.71
C LEU A 269 -8.71 -21.00 -7.99
N SER A 270 -8.49 -21.35 -9.27
CA SER A 270 -8.28 -22.73 -9.69
C SER A 270 -6.93 -23.29 -9.18
N VAL A 271 -6.80 -24.62 -9.16
CA VAL A 271 -5.51 -25.28 -8.85
C VAL A 271 -4.40 -24.85 -9.81
N GLU A 272 -4.74 -24.42 -11.03
CA GLU A 272 -3.78 -23.80 -11.93
C GLU A 272 -3.35 -22.40 -11.48
N HIS A 273 -4.29 -21.55 -11.06
CA HIS A 273 -3.95 -20.23 -10.51
C HIS A 273 -3.01 -20.37 -9.31
N ILE A 274 -3.29 -21.30 -8.39
CA ILE A 274 -2.41 -21.53 -7.22
C ILE A 274 -1.02 -22.03 -7.63
N ARG A 275 -0.91 -22.92 -8.65
CA ARG A 275 0.40 -23.36 -9.18
C ARG A 275 1.18 -22.20 -9.83
N LYS A 276 0.50 -21.30 -10.54
CA LYS A 276 1.11 -20.10 -11.15
C LYS A 276 1.57 -19.10 -10.08
N ILE A 277 0.71 -18.75 -9.12
CA ILE A 277 0.99 -17.88 -7.97
C ILE A 277 2.19 -18.39 -7.17
N ALA A 278 2.17 -19.67 -6.77
CA ALA A 278 3.28 -20.29 -6.06
C ALA A 278 4.58 -20.24 -6.87
N SER A 279 4.54 -20.58 -8.16
CA SER A 279 5.72 -20.56 -9.03
C SER A 279 6.29 -19.15 -9.21
N CYS A 280 5.44 -18.14 -9.38
CA CYS A 280 5.86 -16.73 -9.38
C CYS A 280 6.47 -16.32 -8.04
N PHE A 281 5.95 -16.80 -6.91
CA PHE A 281 6.48 -16.43 -5.59
C PHE A 281 7.86 -17.03 -5.37
N ILE A 282 8.04 -18.33 -5.66
CA ILE A 282 9.34 -19.02 -5.61
C ILE A 282 10.38 -18.37 -6.54
N LYS A 283 9.93 -17.79 -7.66
CA LYS A 283 10.78 -17.08 -8.61
C LYS A 283 11.20 -15.70 -8.08
N TYR A 284 10.27 -14.87 -7.63
CA TYR A 284 10.51 -13.46 -7.31
C TYR A 284 10.69 -13.17 -5.79
N GLU A 285 10.77 -14.19 -4.93
CA GLU A 285 10.87 -14.00 -3.46
C GLU A 285 12.05 -13.08 -3.07
N SER A 286 13.20 -13.21 -3.72
CA SER A 286 14.40 -12.39 -3.46
C SER A 286 14.25 -10.93 -3.87
N ALA A 287 13.32 -10.64 -4.79
CA ALA A 287 12.99 -9.29 -5.24
C ALA A 287 11.87 -8.67 -4.39
N LEU A 288 10.91 -9.47 -3.93
CA LEU A 288 9.96 -9.09 -2.89
C LEU A 288 10.66 -8.83 -1.54
N ASP A 289 11.68 -9.62 -1.20
CA ASP A 289 12.59 -9.37 -0.07
C ASP A 289 13.25 -7.98 -0.16
N ALA A 290 13.69 -7.58 -1.36
CA ALA A 290 14.29 -6.26 -1.59
C ALA A 290 13.28 -5.12 -1.46
N ILE A 291 12.05 -5.27 -1.96
CA ILE A 291 10.96 -4.29 -1.80
C ILE A 291 10.60 -4.08 -0.32
N VAL A 292 10.62 -5.14 0.50
CA VAL A 292 10.39 -5.05 1.96
C VAL A 292 11.57 -4.37 2.67
N GLY A 293 12.75 -4.28 2.03
CA GLY A 293 13.87 -3.43 2.44
C GLY A 293 14.41 -3.72 3.85
N HIS A 294 14.44 -4.99 4.25
CA HIS A 294 14.78 -5.35 5.63
C HIS A 294 15.43 -6.73 5.79
N HIS A 295 16.75 -6.75 5.96
CA HIS A 295 17.58 -7.96 6.10
C HIS A 295 17.05 -9.02 7.09
N THR A 296 16.36 -8.64 8.18
CA THR A 296 15.78 -9.61 9.14
C THR A 296 14.54 -10.36 8.62
N ARG A 297 14.02 -9.98 7.45
CA ARG A 297 12.93 -10.67 6.73
C ARG A 297 13.43 -11.45 5.51
N GLU A 298 14.70 -11.27 5.13
CA GLU A 298 15.29 -11.97 3.98
C GLU A 298 15.59 -13.44 4.29
N GLY A 299 15.51 -14.29 3.26
CA GLY A 299 15.88 -15.71 3.38
C GLY A 299 15.09 -16.50 4.43
N THR A 300 15.77 -17.39 5.16
CA THR A 300 15.18 -18.42 6.05
C THR A 300 15.28 -18.11 7.54
N ASN A 301 16.00 -17.06 7.95
CA ASN A 301 16.33 -16.80 9.35
C ASN A 301 15.12 -16.44 10.24
N ASN A 302 14.04 -15.93 9.64
CA ASN A 302 12.81 -15.63 10.38
C ASN A 302 11.90 -16.87 10.50
N LEU A 303 11.90 -17.50 11.68
CA LEU A 303 11.05 -18.65 12.00
C LEU A 303 9.53 -18.39 11.91
N TYR A 304 9.10 -17.13 11.83
CA TYR A 304 7.70 -16.71 11.68
C TYR A 304 7.32 -16.31 10.24
N ALA A 305 8.31 -16.07 9.38
CA ALA A 305 8.13 -15.76 7.96
C ALA A 305 9.26 -16.40 7.13
N LYS A 306 9.29 -17.73 7.12
CA LYS A 306 10.28 -18.55 6.42
C LYS A 306 10.18 -18.37 4.91
N SER A 307 11.33 -18.44 4.23
CA SER A 307 11.40 -18.51 2.78
C SER A 307 10.64 -19.72 2.23
N ASN A 308 9.75 -19.47 1.27
CA ASN A 308 9.10 -20.53 0.49
C ASN A 308 10.09 -21.13 -0.51
N ARG A 309 10.98 -20.32 -1.10
CA ARG A 309 12.09 -20.78 -1.95
C ARG A 309 13.03 -21.73 -1.19
N GLY A 310 13.23 -21.50 0.10
CA GLY A 310 14.00 -22.37 1.00
C GLY A 310 13.36 -23.74 1.23
N ALA A 311 12.04 -23.89 1.10
CA ALA A 311 11.34 -25.18 1.25
C ALA A 311 11.74 -26.23 0.19
N PHE A 312 12.33 -25.78 -0.93
CA PHE A 312 12.81 -26.63 -2.03
C PHE A 312 14.29 -27.03 -1.89
N GLY A 313 15.00 -26.51 -0.87
CA GLY A 313 16.42 -26.76 -0.66
C GLY A 313 17.26 -26.44 -1.91
N THR A 314 18.13 -27.39 -2.27
CA THR A 314 19.11 -27.29 -3.36
C THR A 314 18.53 -27.37 -4.78
N LEU A 315 17.23 -27.66 -4.94
CA LEU A 315 16.60 -27.66 -6.27
C LEU A 315 16.71 -26.28 -6.93
N SER A 316 16.89 -26.24 -8.26
CA SER A 316 16.90 -24.99 -9.02
C SER A 316 15.52 -24.32 -9.04
N CYS A 317 15.43 -23.05 -9.45
CA CYS A 317 14.14 -22.37 -9.62
C CYS A 317 13.25 -23.12 -10.63
N ARG A 318 13.85 -23.62 -11.73
CA ARG A 318 13.20 -24.47 -12.72
C ARG A 318 12.63 -25.75 -12.10
N GLN A 319 13.46 -26.55 -11.43
CA GLN A 319 13.04 -27.82 -10.81
C GLN A 319 11.94 -27.61 -9.75
N SER A 320 12.03 -26.51 -9.00
CA SER A 320 11.03 -26.12 -8.01
C SER A 320 9.67 -25.85 -8.67
N MET A 321 9.64 -25.08 -9.76
CA MET A 321 8.42 -24.84 -10.54
C MET A 321 7.90 -26.09 -11.26
N GLU A 322 8.78 -26.97 -11.76
CA GLU A 322 8.38 -28.26 -12.35
C GLU A 322 7.69 -29.16 -11.32
N ARG A 323 8.21 -29.23 -10.08
CA ARG A 323 7.59 -29.94 -8.94
C ARG A 323 6.24 -29.35 -8.54
N ILE A 324 6.11 -28.02 -8.51
CA ILE A 324 4.81 -27.34 -8.29
C ILE A 324 3.82 -27.71 -9.41
N PHE A 325 4.23 -27.66 -10.67
CA PHE A 325 3.34 -27.90 -11.80
C PHE A 325 2.88 -29.35 -11.94
N ALA A 326 3.68 -30.31 -11.48
CA ALA A 326 3.33 -31.74 -11.41
C ALA A 326 2.18 -32.05 -10.41
N CYS A 327 1.93 -31.17 -9.43
CA CYS A 327 0.89 -31.38 -8.42
C CYS A 327 -0.53 -31.25 -9.01
N ARG A 328 -1.30 -32.35 -9.03
CA ARG A 328 -2.69 -32.36 -9.54
C ARG A 328 -3.76 -31.89 -8.55
N LYS A 329 -3.50 -31.97 -7.23
CA LYS A 329 -4.46 -31.61 -6.16
C LYS A 329 -3.98 -30.38 -5.40
N LEU A 330 -4.89 -29.49 -4.99
CA LEU A 330 -4.60 -28.27 -4.23
C LEU A 330 -3.70 -28.54 -3.01
N ARG A 331 -4.07 -29.54 -2.18
CA ARG A 331 -3.29 -29.92 -0.99
C ARG A 331 -1.83 -30.26 -1.29
N ASN A 332 -1.54 -30.87 -2.44
CA ASN A 332 -0.17 -31.23 -2.83
C ASN A 332 0.64 -29.99 -3.24
N VAL A 333 -0.01 -29.00 -3.87
CA VAL A 333 0.62 -27.69 -4.17
C VAL A 333 0.98 -26.98 -2.86
N ILE A 334 0.04 -26.96 -1.90
CA ILE A 334 0.25 -26.36 -0.58
C ILE A 334 1.37 -27.08 0.17
N GLU A 335 1.35 -28.41 0.27
CA GLU A 335 2.40 -29.21 0.95
C GLU A 335 3.79 -29.00 0.33
N THR A 336 3.87 -28.75 -0.99
CA THR A 336 5.14 -28.50 -1.68
C THR A 336 5.71 -27.10 -1.40
N VAL A 337 4.87 -26.14 -0.98
CA VAL A 337 5.23 -24.72 -0.81
C VAL A 337 5.20 -24.29 0.68
N ASN A 338 4.45 -25.03 1.50
CA ASN A 338 4.32 -24.95 2.95
C ASN A 338 4.39 -26.38 3.56
N PRO A 339 5.58 -27.01 3.60
CA PRO A 339 5.75 -28.37 4.15
C PRO A 339 5.18 -28.53 5.56
N GLY A 340 4.64 -29.72 5.85
CA GLY A 340 3.98 -30.04 7.11
C GLY A 340 2.69 -29.26 7.35
N MET A 341 2.08 -28.68 6.30
CA MET A 341 1.00 -27.67 6.40
C MET A 341 1.36 -26.51 7.34
N GLU A 342 2.64 -26.12 7.43
CA GLU A 342 3.09 -25.09 8.37
C GLU A 342 2.72 -23.67 7.90
N ARG A 343 2.04 -22.88 8.75
CA ARG A 343 1.62 -21.51 8.43
C ARG A 343 2.73 -20.44 8.39
N ARG A 344 3.94 -20.76 8.83
CA ARG A 344 5.00 -19.77 9.17
C ARG A 344 5.90 -19.38 7.98
N TYR A 345 5.34 -19.33 6.78
CA TYR A 345 6.06 -18.93 5.55
C TYR A 345 5.64 -17.54 5.08
N LYS A 346 6.49 -16.89 4.26
CA LYS A 346 6.21 -15.56 3.68
C LYS A 346 4.95 -15.55 2.81
N LEU A 347 4.71 -16.61 2.04
CA LEU A 347 3.43 -16.94 1.43
C LEU A 347 2.87 -18.20 2.11
N ASN A 348 1.80 -18.03 2.85
CA ASN A 348 1.04 -19.12 3.46
C ASN A 348 -0.21 -19.45 2.62
N LEU A 349 -0.22 -20.63 2.00
CA LEU A 349 -1.33 -21.14 1.19
C LEU A 349 -2.29 -22.05 1.98
N THR A 350 -1.96 -22.39 3.24
CA THR A 350 -2.82 -23.22 4.10
C THR A 350 -4.24 -22.66 4.35
N PRO A 351 -4.52 -21.34 4.32
CA PRO A 351 -5.89 -20.84 4.47
C PRO A 351 -6.80 -21.24 3.30
N LEU A 352 -6.26 -21.59 2.13
CA LEU A 352 -7.02 -22.09 0.98
C LEU A 352 -7.78 -23.41 1.25
N LEU A 353 -7.47 -24.11 2.34
CA LEU A 353 -8.19 -25.32 2.78
C LEU A 353 -9.31 -25.01 3.79
N ARG A 354 -9.62 -23.73 4.05
CA ARG A 354 -10.66 -23.28 4.98
C ARG A 354 -11.90 -22.79 4.22
N GLN A 355 -13.04 -22.68 4.93
CA GLN A 355 -14.31 -22.17 4.40
C GLN A 355 -14.21 -20.74 3.81
N SER A 356 -13.21 -19.97 4.23
CA SER A 356 -12.90 -18.63 3.71
C SER A 356 -11.46 -18.64 3.17
N PRO A 357 -11.26 -19.13 1.92
CA PRO A 357 -9.93 -19.33 1.36
C PRO A 357 -9.25 -18.00 1.04
N THR A 358 -7.99 -17.85 1.46
CA THR A 358 -7.14 -16.68 1.17
C THR A 358 -5.69 -17.10 0.90
N LEU A 359 -4.97 -16.25 0.18
CA LEU A 359 -3.52 -16.23 0.09
C LEU A 359 -3.01 -15.31 1.20
N GLU A 360 -2.34 -15.85 2.22
CA GLU A 360 -1.84 -15.07 3.36
C GLU A 360 -0.37 -14.71 3.14
N PHE A 361 -0.08 -13.44 2.89
CA PHE A 361 1.27 -12.91 2.72
C PHE A 361 1.79 -12.36 4.05
N ARG A 362 2.73 -13.08 4.67
CA ARG A 362 3.32 -12.80 6.01
C ARG A 362 4.69 -12.11 5.94
N HIS A 363 5.04 -11.63 4.75
CA HIS A 363 6.38 -11.19 4.35
C HIS A 363 6.82 -9.92 5.10
N HIS A 364 5.96 -8.89 5.08
CA HIS A 364 6.29 -7.54 5.51
C HIS A 364 6.34 -7.42 7.05
N ARG A 365 7.22 -6.54 7.54
CA ARG A 365 7.33 -6.19 8.97
C ARG A 365 6.16 -5.32 9.43
N GLY A 366 5.90 -5.28 10.73
CA GLY A 366 4.96 -4.31 11.29
C GLY A 366 5.38 -2.89 10.92
N THR A 367 4.38 -2.09 10.54
CA THR A 367 4.57 -0.72 10.06
C THR A 367 3.40 0.14 10.52
N ILE A 368 3.71 1.36 10.94
CA ILE A 368 2.71 2.42 11.17
C ILE A 368 2.71 3.47 10.05
N SER A 369 3.55 3.30 9.02
CA SER A 369 3.54 4.14 7.82
C SER A 369 2.41 3.68 6.90
N PRO A 370 1.38 4.52 6.64
CA PRO A 370 0.29 4.16 5.75
C PRO A 370 0.77 3.99 4.31
N ASP A 371 1.63 4.90 3.83
CA ASP A 371 2.18 4.88 2.47
C ASP A 371 2.85 3.52 2.15
N ARG A 372 3.69 3.01 3.06
CA ARG A 372 4.35 1.70 2.90
C ARG A 372 3.38 0.52 2.93
N ALA A 373 2.37 0.56 3.80
CA ALA A 373 1.36 -0.48 3.88
C ALA A 373 0.51 -0.52 2.61
N CYS A 374 0.04 0.64 2.14
CA CYS A 374 -0.73 0.77 0.89
C CYS A 374 0.08 0.33 -0.33
N ALA A 375 1.36 0.70 -0.42
CA ALA A 375 2.26 0.24 -1.47
C ALA A 375 2.44 -1.29 -1.43
N TRP A 376 2.68 -1.88 -0.26
CA TRP A 376 2.82 -3.33 -0.13
C TRP A 376 1.54 -4.11 -0.50
N VAL A 377 0.36 -3.64 -0.09
CA VAL A 377 -0.91 -4.25 -0.53
C VAL A 377 -1.08 -4.11 -2.05
N ARG A 378 -0.78 -2.94 -2.64
CA ARG A 378 -0.82 -2.72 -4.09
C ARG A 378 0.09 -3.70 -4.84
N VAL A 379 1.35 -3.87 -4.40
CA VAL A 379 2.29 -4.88 -4.91
C VAL A 379 1.66 -6.28 -4.90
N LEU A 380 1.06 -6.70 -3.79
CA LEU A 380 0.50 -8.04 -3.65
C LEU A 380 -0.76 -8.27 -4.50
N LEU A 381 -1.62 -7.27 -4.65
CA LEU A 381 -2.81 -7.36 -5.51
C LEU A 381 -2.41 -7.46 -6.98
N HIS A 382 -1.49 -6.63 -7.47
CA HIS A 382 -0.95 -6.76 -8.82
C HIS A 382 -0.14 -8.06 -9.00
N PHE A 383 0.52 -8.58 -7.95
CA PHE A 383 1.25 -9.84 -8.01
C PHE A 383 0.30 -11.03 -8.25
N VAL A 384 -0.78 -11.12 -7.48
CA VAL A 384 -1.79 -12.18 -7.63
C VAL A 384 -2.49 -12.05 -8.98
N HIS A 385 -2.90 -10.84 -9.36
CA HIS A 385 -3.52 -10.58 -10.66
C HIS A 385 -2.60 -11.00 -11.83
N ASN A 386 -1.35 -10.55 -11.85
CA ASN A 386 -0.39 -10.89 -12.91
C ASN A 386 -0.05 -12.38 -12.95
N ALA A 387 0.06 -13.05 -11.80
CA ALA A 387 0.27 -14.49 -11.74
C ALA A 387 -0.95 -15.30 -12.23
N CYS A 388 -2.16 -14.78 -12.07
CA CYS A 388 -3.38 -15.36 -12.63
C CYS A 388 -3.49 -15.11 -14.15
N ALA A 389 -3.32 -13.87 -14.60
CA ALA A 389 -3.57 -13.45 -15.98
C ALA A 389 -2.48 -13.89 -16.98
N LYS A 390 -1.19 -13.76 -16.64
CA LYS A 390 -0.08 -14.08 -17.56
C LYS A 390 0.05 -15.61 -17.75
N PRO A 391 0.67 -16.10 -18.85
CA PRO A 391 0.92 -17.54 -19.04
C PRO A 391 1.76 -18.18 -17.93
N ARG A 392 1.94 -19.52 -17.96
CA ARG A 392 2.83 -20.23 -17.01
C ARG A 392 4.20 -19.52 -16.94
N PRO A 393 4.69 -19.15 -15.73
CA PRO A 393 5.95 -18.44 -15.60
C PRO A 393 7.12 -19.26 -16.17
N ARG A 394 7.90 -18.64 -17.05
CA ARG A 394 9.18 -19.18 -17.52
C ARG A 394 10.24 -18.92 -16.46
N TRP A 395 11.11 -19.91 -16.24
CA TRP A 395 12.37 -19.70 -15.52
C TRP A 395 13.28 -18.76 -16.35
N PHE A 396 14.14 -18.00 -15.67
CA PHE A 396 15.28 -17.42 -16.34
C PHE A 396 16.32 -18.53 -16.60
N PRO A 397 17.10 -18.49 -17.69
CA PRO A 397 18.18 -19.45 -17.90
C PRO A 397 19.20 -19.33 -16.77
N ASP A 398 19.60 -20.45 -16.16
CA ASP A 398 20.53 -20.47 -15.02
C ASP A 398 21.95 -19.93 -15.37
N HIS A 399 22.20 -19.62 -16.65
CA HIS A 399 23.45 -19.06 -17.21
C HIS A 399 23.22 -17.83 -18.12
N GLY A 400 22.08 -17.13 -18.00
CA GLY A 400 21.88 -15.85 -18.68
C GLY A 400 22.74 -14.73 -18.09
N PRO A 401 22.96 -13.60 -18.80
CA PRO A 401 23.48 -12.39 -18.17
C PRO A 401 22.56 -11.99 -17.01
N MET A 402 23.15 -11.57 -15.89
CA MET A 402 22.44 -11.34 -14.62
C MET A 402 21.22 -10.42 -14.81
N CYS A 403 20.03 -11.03 -14.79
CA CYS A 403 18.78 -10.28 -14.72
C CYS A 403 18.75 -9.63 -13.33
N THR A 404 18.88 -8.31 -13.26
CA THR A 404 18.88 -7.63 -11.95
C THR A 404 17.51 -7.81 -11.30
N ARG A 405 17.43 -7.87 -9.96
CA ARG A 405 16.14 -8.03 -9.25
C ARG A 405 15.11 -6.96 -9.68
N ALA A 406 15.57 -5.76 -10.01
CA ALA A 406 14.80 -4.69 -10.63
C ALA A 406 14.24 -5.09 -12.01
N THR A 407 15.09 -5.51 -12.95
CA THR A 407 14.68 -6.00 -14.29
C THR A 407 13.68 -7.16 -14.21
N GLU A 408 13.82 -8.07 -13.25
CA GLU A 408 12.87 -9.16 -13.02
C GLU A 408 11.48 -8.66 -12.58
N LEU A 409 11.45 -7.68 -11.66
CA LEU A 409 10.22 -7.03 -11.20
C LEU A 409 9.56 -6.23 -12.33
N ALA A 410 10.33 -5.46 -13.10
CA ALA A 410 9.84 -4.68 -14.24
C ALA A 410 9.12 -5.55 -15.27
N HIS A 411 9.71 -6.69 -15.66
CA HIS A 411 9.03 -7.62 -16.57
C HIS A 411 7.79 -8.28 -15.92
N PHE A 412 7.83 -8.60 -14.62
CA PHE A 412 6.70 -9.29 -13.99
C PHE A 412 5.50 -8.37 -13.74
N PHE A 413 5.73 -7.16 -13.27
CA PHE A 413 4.68 -6.20 -12.95
C PHE A 413 4.29 -5.31 -14.15
N GLY A 414 5.27 -4.93 -14.98
CA GLY A 414 5.18 -3.86 -15.97
C GLY A 414 6.08 -2.69 -15.54
N GLU A 415 6.70 -2.00 -16.51
CA GLU A 415 7.65 -0.89 -16.24
C GLU A 415 6.99 0.24 -15.44
N GLU A 416 5.70 0.50 -15.65
CA GLU A 416 4.93 1.52 -14.90
C GLU A 416 4.80 1.20 -13.40
N ILE A 417 4.73 -0.08 -13.01
CA ILE A 417 4.67 -0.47 -11.59
C ILE A 417 6.06 -0.43 -10.96
N HIS A 418 7.11 -0.75 -11.73
CA HIS A 418 8.49 -0.84 -11.24
C HIS A 418 8.95 0.45 -10.56
N ASP A 419 8.75 1.58 -11.24
CA ASP A 419 9.15 2.91 -10.76
C ASP A 419 8.17 3.49 -9.71
N GLU A 420 7.06 2.80 -9.39
CA GLU A 420 6.14 3.11 -8.29
C GLU A 420 6.34 2.21 -7.04
N VAL A 421 7.18 1.17 -7.14
CA VAL A 421 7.33 0.10 -6.14
C VAL A 421 8.72 0.02 -5.51
N LEU A 422 9.74 0.60 -6.16
CA LEU A 422 11.09 0.79 -5.64
C LEU A 422 11.28 2.20 -5.04
#